data_AF-A0A958XEV6-F1
#
_entry.id   AF-A0A958XEV6-F1
#
_cell.length_a   1.000
_cell.length_b   1.000
_cell.length_c   1.000
_cell.angle_alpha   90.00
_cell.angle_beta   90.00
_cell.angle_gamma   90.00
#
_symmetry.space_group_name_H-M   'P 1'
#
loop_
_entity.id
_entity.type
_entity.pdbx_description
1 polymer ?
#
loop_
_entity_poly.entity_id
_entity_poly.type
_entity_poly.pdbx_seq_one_letter_code
_entity_poly.pdbx_strand_id
1 'polypeptide(L)' 'MPASIADLKNDLHRMVVDTDDPEILEQIAFLFAAMRGDKSLWDTLSEAEQQEIQKGLDDLRAGRTKSNEEVRAKVRALLH' A
#
# COMPACT_ATOMS: atom_id res chain seq x y z
N MET A 1 -17.59 -19.02 19.83
CA MET A 1 -18.02 -19.44 18.48
C MET A 1 -17.02 -18.85 17.50
N PRO A 2 -16.43 -19.61 16.56
CA PRO A 2 -15.71 -18.97 15.46
C PRO A 2 -16.68 -18.03 14.72
N ALA A 3 -16.23 -16.84 14.36
CA ALA A 3 -17.04 -15.86 13.63
C ALA A 3 -17.59 -16.52 12.36
N SER A 4 -18.89 -16.33 12.08
CA SER A 4 -19.45 -16.82 10.83
C SER A 4 -18.81 -16.09 9.65
N ILE A 5 -18.85 -16.69 8.47
CA ILE A 5 -18.35 -16.03 7.24
C ILE A 5 -19.07 -14.68 7.02
N ALA A 6 -20.35 -14.58 7.42
CA ALA A 6 -21.12 -13.35 7.32
C ALA A 6 -20.59 -12.27 8.29
N ASP A 7 -20.27 -12.65 9.53
CA ASP A 7 -19.71 -11.73 10.53
C ASP A 7 -18.36 -11.18 10.08
N LEU A 8 -17.48 -12.06 9.57
CA LEU A 8 -16.17 -11.67 9.05
C LEU A 8 -16.27 -10.68 7.88
N LYS A 9 -17.23 -10.87 6.97
CA LYS A 9 -17.44 -9.95 5.84
C LYS A 9 -17.93 -8.58 6.31
N ASN A 10 -18.86 -8.55 7.26
CA ASN A 10 -19.37 -7.30 7.80
C ASN A 10 -18.29 -6.52 8.54
N ASP A 11 -17.45 -7.21 9.31
CA ASP A 11 -16.33 -6.57 10.01
C ASP A 11 -15.31 -5.97 9.05
N LEU A 12 -14.91 -6.72 8.02
CA LEU A 12 -13.99 -6.21 6.98
C LEU A 12 -14.60 -5.03 6.22
N HIS A 13 -15.88 -5.09 5.85
CA HIS A 13 -16.55 -3.98 5.18
C HIS A 13 -16.59 -2.73 6.07
N ARG A 14 -16.90 -2.89 7.36
CA ARG A 14 -16.88 -1.78 8.32
C ARG A 14 -15.49 -1.16 8.44
N MET A 15 -14.43 -1.98 8.56
CA MET A 15 -13.06 -1.48 8.61
C MET A 15 -12.68 -0.67 7.37
N VAL A 16 -13.14 -1.08 6.19
CA VAL A 16 -12.93 -0.34 4.93
C VAL A 16 -13.70 1.00 4.95
N VAL A 17 -14.95 1.01 5.41
CA VAL A 17 -15.77 2.23 5.48
C VAL A 17 -15.22 3.23 6.50
N ASP A 18 -14.72 2.75 7.63
CA ASP A 18 -14.19 3.57 8.72
C ASP A 18 -12.77 4.13 8.43
N THR A 19 -12.14 3.69 7.33
CA THR A 19 -10.78 4.13 6.94
C THR A 19 -10.85 5.25 5.92
N ASP A 20 -10.40 6.44 6.32
CA ASP A 20 -10.32 7.62 5.43
C ASP A 20 -8.93 7.79 4.77
N ASP A 21 -7.95 6.97 5.14
CA ASP A 21 -6.59 7.03 4.58
C ASP A 21 -6.53 6.27 3.23
N PRO A 22 -6.33 6.97 2.11
CA PRO A 22 -6.31 6.36 0.78
C PRO A 22 -5.14 5.37 0.60
N GLU A 23 -3.98 5.61 1.24
CA GLU A 23 -2.82 4.71 1.09
C GLU A 23 -3.07 3.35 1.75
N ILE A 24 -3.80 3.34 2.87
CA ILE A 24 -4.19 2.11 3.56
C ILE A 24 -5.21 1.34 2.70
N LEU A 25 -6.20 2.03 2.13
CA LEU A 25 -7.21 1.41 1.27
C LEU A 25 -6.60 0.79 0.01
N GLU A 26 -5.62 1.45 -0.61
CA GLU A 26 -4.89 0.95 -1.77
C GLU A 26 -4.11 -0.33 -1.46
N GLN A 27 -3.43 -0.40 -0.30
CA GLN A 27 -2.72 -1.58 0.15
C GLN A 27 -3.66 -2.78 0.39
N ILE A 28 -4.82 -2.53 0.99
CA ILE A 28 -5.85 -3.56 1.20
C ILE A 28 -6.37 -4.07 -0.15
N ALA A 29 -6.66 -3.17 -1.09
CA ALA A 29 -7.12 -3.55 -2.44
C ALA A 29 -6.07 -4.41 -3.17
N PHE A 30 -4.79 -4.05 -3.06
CA PHE A 30 -3.67 -4.83 -3.61
C PHE A 30 -3.60 -6.24 -3.01
N LEU A 31 -3.72 -6.37 -1.69
CA LEU A 31 -3.73 -7.66 -1.01
C LEU A 31 -4.88 -8.54 -1.52
N PHE A 32 -6.09 -8.01 -1.63
CA PHE A 32 -7.25 -8.76 -2.16
C PHE A 32 -7.10 -9.14 -3.64
N ALA A 33 -6.42 -8.32 -4.45
CA ALA A 33 -6.11 -8.66 -5.83
C ALA A 33 -5.09 -9.81 -5.91
N ALA A 34 -4.01 -9.74 -5.14
CA ALA A 34 -2.99 -10.78 -5.09
C ALA A 34 -3.55 -12.15 -4.67
N MET A 35 -4.48 -12.17 -3.72
CA MET A 35 -5.11 -13.42 -3.24
C MET A 35 -6.12 -14.03 -4.22
N ARG A 36 -6.69 -13.26 -5.16
CA ARG A 36 -7.71 -13.76 -6.09
C ARG A 36 -7.15 -14.47 -7.32
N GLY A 37 -5.88 -14.26 -7.65
CA GLY A 37 -5.25 -14.89 -8.81
C GLY A 37 -5.84 -14.48 -10.17
N ASP A 38 -6.83 -13.57 -10.21
CA ASP A 38 -7.17 -12.80 -11.41
C ASP A 38 -5.95 -11.97 -11.80
N LYS A 39 -5.61 -11.90 -13.11
CA LYS A 39 -4.45 -11.17 -13.67
C LYS A 39 -4.13 -9.97 -12.79
N SER A 40 -3.08 -10.14 -12.01
CA SER A 40 -2.86 -9.38 -10.80
C SER A 40 -2.66 -7.92 -11.17
N LEU A 41 -2.96 -6.99 -10.26
CA LEU A 41 -2.59 -5.58 -10.46
C LEU A 41 -1.12 -5.46 -10.90
N TRP A 42 -0.27 -6.35 -10.41
CA TRP A 42 1.11 -6.50 -10.86
C TRP A 42 1.26 -6.73 -12.37
N ASP A 43 0.42 -7.60 -12.96
CA ASP A 43 0.37 -7.87 -14.41
C ASP A 43 -0.23 -6.71 -15.24
N THR A 44 -0.81 -5.70 -14.58
CA THR A 44 -1.33 -4.47 -15.21
C THR A 44 -0.35 -3.31 -15.18
N LEU A 45 0.68 -3.38 -14.33
CA LEU A 45 1.74 -2.38 -14.24
C LEU A 45 2.76 -2.59 -15.37
N SER A 46 3.27 -1.49 -15.93
CA SER A 46 4.43 -1.53 -16.82
C SER A 46 5.67 -2.05 -16.08
N GLU A 47 6.65 -2.56 -16.83
CA GLU A 47 7.93 -3.01 -16.24
C GLU A 47 8.62 -1.92 -15.42
N ALA A 48 8.50 -0.64 -15.83
CA ALA A 48 9.06 0.49 -15.11
C ALA A 48 8.39 0.71 -13.74
N GLU A 49 7.05 0.60 -13.69
CA GLU A 49 6.28 0.72 -12.44
C GLU A 49 6.58 -0.44 -11.50
N GLN A 50 6.68 -1.67 -12.03
CA GLN A 50 7.10 -2.84 -11.26
C GLN A 50 8.51 -2.65 -10.67
N GLN A 51 9.45 -2.12 -11.44
CA GLN A 51 10.82 -1.86 -10.99
C GLN A 51 10.89 -0.80 -9.88
N GLU A 52 10.15 0.30 -9.99
CA GLU A 52 10.14 1.33 -8.93
C GLU A 52 9.50 0.83 -7.64
N ILE A 53 8.44 0.02 -7.72
CA ILE A 53 7.86 -0.64 -6.53
C ILE A 53 8.88 -1.59 -5.90
N GLN A 54 9.53 -2.43 -6.71
CA GLN A 54 10.53 -3.38 -6.20
C GLN A 54 11.70 -2.67 -5.52
N LYS A 55 12.17 -1.58 -6.11
CA LYS A 55 13.20 -0.71 -5.53
C LYS A 55 12.76 -0.08 -4.22
N GLY A 56 11.53 0.43 -4.12
CA GLY A 56 10.98 0.96 -2.88
C GLY A 56 10.91 -0.09 -1.76
N LEU A 57 10.53 -1.33 -2.09
CA LEU A 57 10.54 -2.46 -1.15
C LEU A 57 11.95 -2.83 -0.69
N ASP A 58 12.92 -2.82 -1.60
CA ASP A 58 14.32 -3.12 -1.27
C ASP A 58 14.97 -2.00 -0.46
N ASP A 59 14.61 -0.75 -0.73
CA ASP A 59 15.01 0.41 0.08
C ASP A 59 14.43 0.33 1.49
N LEU A 60 13.17 -0.08 1.63
CA LEU A 60 12.54 -0.33 2.94
C LEU A 60 13.29 -1.42 3.72
N ARG A 61 13.57 -2.57 3.10
CA ARG A 61 14.29 -3.70 3.72
C ARG A 61 15.72 -3.33 4.14
N ALA A 62 16.38 -2.51 3.33
CA ALA A 62 17.73 -2.04 3.61
C ALA A 62 17.78 -0.83 4.57
N GLY A 63 16.62 -0.35 5.06
CA GLY A 63 16.54 0.83 5.91
C GLY A 63 16.88 2.14 5.19
N ARG A 64 16.89 2.16 3.85
CA ARG A 64 17.14 3.33 2.99
C ARG A 64 15.87 4.16 2.81
N THR A 65 15.13 4.39 3.89
CA THR A 65 13.94 5.23 3.89
C THR A 65 14.26 6.62 4.42
N LYS A 66 13.38 7.57 4.12
CA LYS A 66 13.46 8.94 4.62
C LYS A 66 12.15 9.29 5.30
N SER A 67 12.24 9.89 6.47
CA SER A 67 11.08 10.46 7.15
C SER A 67 10.54 11.65 6.37
N ASN A 68 9.24 11.91 6.50
CA ASN A 68 8.61 13.06 5.88
C ASN A 68 9.27 14.38 6.31
N GLU A 69 9.71 14.48 7.57
CA GLU A 69 10.41 15.64 8.10
C GLU A 69 11.74 15.91 7.38
N GLU A 70 12.55 14.87 7.16
CA GLU A 70 13.80 14.95 6.41
C GLU A 70 13.57 15.43 4.96
N VAL A 71 12.55 14.88 4.30
CA VAL A 71 12.21 15.25 2.91
C VAL A 71 11.79 16.73 2.84
N ARG A 72 10.89 17.17 3.74
CA ARG A 72 10.42 18.56 3.78
C ARG A 72 11.55 19.54 4.11
N ALA A 73 12.48 19.17 4.98
CA ALA A 73 13.65 19.99 5.29
C ALA A 73 14.54 20.19 4.05
N LYS A 74 14.81 19.12 3.29
CA LYS A 74 15.60 19.18 2.05
C LYS A 74 14.93 20.03 0.97
N VAL A 75 13.61 19.90 0.80
CA VAL A 75 12.85 20.70 -0.18
C VAL A 75 12.88 22.19 0.18
N ARG A 76 12.69 22.55 1.45
CA ARG A 76 12.81 23.94 1.89
C ARG A 76 14.19 24.52 1.56
N ALA A 77 15.25 23.77 1.82
CA ALA A 77 16.62 24.22 1.54
C ALA A 77 16.94 24.44 0.05
N LEU A 78 16.18 23.83 -0.88
CA LEU A 78 16.36 24.02 -2.33
C LEU A 78 15.56 25.20 -2.89
N LEU A 79 14.62 25.76 -2.12
CA LEU A 79 13.73 26.84 -2.53
C LEU A 79 14.13 28.19 -1.90
N HIS A 80 15.35 28.31 -1.37
CA HIS A 80 15.90 29.50 -0.71
C HIS A 80 17.21 29.87 -1.40
#